data_AF-A0A8T8CRI2-F1
#
_entry.id   AF-A0A8T8CRI2-F1
#
_cell.length_a   1.000
_cell.length_b   1.000
_cell.length_c   1.000
_cell.angle_alpha   90.00
_cell.angle_beta   90.00
_cell.angle_gamma   90.00
#
_symmetry.space_group_name_H-M   'P 1'
#
loop_
_entity.id
_entity.type
_entity.pdbx_description
1 polymer ?
#
loop_
_entity_poly.entity_id
_entity_poly.type
_entity_poly.pdbx_seq_one_letter_code
_entity_poly.pdbx_strand_id
1 'polypeptide(L)'
;MNQMKNIEAYGELTEPATFTIQRLLPGPIERVWAYLTESDLRRQWMAAGQMEMEAGTSFEFVWRNDELTDPPGQRPAGFPEEHRMEGRITELDPPYNLAITWGNTGGVSFLLEPKGNDVLLTVVHRRLPERAIQLNVTAGWHMHLDMLAARLAGKTPTSFWEGWSRLREEYDRRLPA
;
A
#
# COMPACT_ATOMS: atom_id res chain seq x y z
N MET A 1 -0.14 19.52 24.43
CA MET A 1 0.52 19.97 23.19
C MET A 1 0.55 18.80 22.21
N ASN A 2 -0.51 18.60 21.43
CA ASN A 2 -0.51 17.58 20.38
C ASN A 2 0.28 18.14 19.20
N GLN A 3 1.53 17.70 19.04
CA GLN A 3 2.18 17.76 17.74
C GLN A 3 1.42 16.80 16.83
N MET A 4 0.38 17.30 16.16
CA MET A 4 0.02 16.76 14.86
C MET A 4 1.22 17.07 13.97
N LYS A 5 2.19 16.16 13.91
CA LYS A 5 3.11 16.14 12.77
C LYS A 5 2.20 16.12 11.55
N ASN A 6 2.33 17.11 10.67
CA ASN A 6 1.67 17.07 9.38
C ASN A 6 2.01 15.71 8.77
N ILE A 7 0.99 14.89 8.51
CA ILE A 7 1.20 13.61 7.85
C ILE A 7 1.58 13.96 6.41
N GLU A 8 2.84 13.72 6.07
CA GLU A 8 3.36 14.01 4.76
C GLU A 8 2.64 13.17 3.70
N ALA A 9 2.31 13.79 2.58
CA ALA A 9 1.64 13.10 1.48
C ALA A 9 2.55 12.06 0.83
N TYR A 10 3.86 12.33 0.78
CA TYR A 10 4.86 11.43 0.21
C TYR A 10 5.47 10.55 1.29
N GLY A 11 5.84 9.33 0.91
CA GLY A 11 6.67 8.50 1.75
C GLY A 11 8.15 8.88 1.67
N GLU A 12 8.90 8.40 2.65
CA GLU A 12 10.33 8.62 2.78
C GLU A 12 11.07 7.30 2.59
N LEU A 13 12.22 7.36 1.91
CA LEU A 13 13.16 6.24 1.83
C LEU A 13 14.33 6.53 2.77
N THR A 14 14.52 5.68 3.76
CA THR A 14 15.60 5.78 4.75
C THR A 14 16.56 4.61 4.63
N GLU A 15 17.79 4.78 5.13
CA GLU A 15 18.76 3.69 5.18
C GLU A 15 18.36 2.62 6.23
N PRO A 16 18.55 1.31 5.96
CA PRO A 16 18.96 0.71 4.69
C PRO A 16 17.75 0.42 3.78
N ALA A 17 17.57 1.25 2.73
CA ALA A 17 16.53 1.14 1.70
C ALA A 17 15.12 0.73 2.20
N THR A 18 14.66 1.40 3.26
CA THR A 18 13.35 1.19 3.87
C THR A 18 12.42 2.34 3.50
N PHE A 19 11.32 2.02 2.83
CA PHE A 19 10.29 2.99 2.48
C PHE A 19 9.20 3.02 3.54
N THR A 20 8.87 4.21 4.05
CA THR A 20 7.77 4.42 4.99
C THR A 20 6.81 5.47 4.45
N ILE A 21 5.51 5.18 4.47
CA ILE A 21 4.46 6.12 4.07
C ILE A 21 3.27 6.00 5.02
N GLN A 22 2.61 7.12 5.30
CA GLN A 22 1.49 7.19 6.23
C GLN A 22 0.23 7.75 5.57
N ARG A 23 -0.94 7.27 6.00
CA ARG A 23 -2.25 7.83 5.66
C ARG A 23 -3.15 7.87 6.88
N LEU A 24 -3.82 8.99 7.06
CA LEU A 24 -4.94 9.09 7.99
C LEU A 24 -6.21 8.66 7.23
N LEU A 25 -6.88 7.62 7.72
CA LEU A 25 -8.03 7.00 7.07
C LEU A 25 -9.28 7.13 7.95
N PRO A 26 -10.47 7.30 7.36
CA PRO A 26 -11.72 7.29 8.12
C PRO A 26 -11.89 5.95 8.84
N GLY A 27 -12.08 6.00 10.15
CA GLY A 27 -12.24 4.82 10.99
C GLY A 27 -13.62 4.15 10.90
N PRO A 28 -13.92 3.23 11.83
CA PRO A 28 -13.06 2.80 12.95
C PRO A 28 -11.94 1.83 12.50
N ILE A 29 -11.05 1.42 13.41
CA ILE A 29 -9.88 0.56 13.09
C ILE A 29 -10.28 -0.77 12.47
N GLU A 30 -11.40 -1.34 12.88
CA GLU A 30 -11.94 -2.60 12.36
C GLU A 30 -12.27 -2.49 10.87
N ARG A 31 -12.76 -1.32 10.44
CA ARG A 31 -13.03 -1.05 9.02
C ARG A 31 -11.73 -1.03 8.22
N VAL A 32 -10.69 -0.34 8.70
CA VAL A 32 -9.40 -0.28 8.01
C VAL A 32 -8.75 -1.66 7.98
N TRP A 33 -8.82 -2.41 9.09
CA TRP A 33 -8.33 -3.78 9.18
C TRP A 33 -9.01 -4.73 8.18
N ALA A 34 -10.33 -4.61 7.99
CA ALA A 34 -11.06 -5.38 6.99
C ALA A 34 -10.54 -5.10 5.57
N TYR A 35 -10.23 -3.84 5.23
CA TYR A 35 -9.62 -3.48 3.95
C TYR A 35 -8.18 -3.99 3.79
N LEU A 36 -7.49 -4.38 4.86
CA LEU A 36 -6.18 -5.04 4.82
C LEU A 36 -6.27 -6.56 4.72
N THR A 37 -7.29 -7.19 5.28
CA THR A 37 -7.33 -8.64 5.48
C THR A 37 -8.36 -9.37 4.61
N GLU A 38 -9.50 -8.74 4.31
CA GLU A 38 -10.55 -9.32 3.49
C GLU A 38 -10.26 -9.13 1.99
N SER A 39 -10.22 -10.23 1.24
CA SER A 39 -9.87 -10.23 -0.20
C SER A 39 -10.74 -9.28 -1.03
N ASP A 40 -12.05 -9.29 -0.80
CA ASP A 40 -13.02 -8.52 -1.62
C ASP A 40 -12.99 -7.01 -1.33
N LEU A 41 -12.57 -6.62 -0.12
CA LEU A 41 -12.32 -5.23 0.21
C LEU A 41 -10.94 -4.79 -0.28
N ARG A 42 -9.91 -5.62 -0.06
CA ARG A 42 -8.53 -5.29 -0.42
C ARG A 42 -8.32 -5.18 -1.93
N ARG A 43 -9.01 -5.98 -2.75
CA ARG A 43 -8.97 -5.85 -4.22
C ARG A 43 -9.44 -4.50 -4.74
N GLN A 44 -10.18 -3.72 -3.95
CA GLN A 44 -10.68 -2.40 -4.37
C GLN A 44 -9.62 -1.31 -4.34
N TRP A 45 -8.45 -1.59 -3.75
CA TRP A 45 -7.36 -0.63 -3.65
C TRP A 45 -5.97 -1.23 -3.89
N MET A 46 -5.77 -2.55 -3.75
CA MET A 46 -4.48 -3.22 -3.91
C MET A 46 -4.59 -4.54 -4.67
N ALA A 47 -4.88 -5.65 -3.97
CA ALA A 47 -4.84 -7.00 -4.53
C ALA A 47 -5.88 -7.92 -3.88
N ALA A 48 -6.45 -8.80 -4.70
CA ALA A 48 -7.24 -9.94 -4.23
C ALA A 48 -6.32 -11.02 -3.63
N GLY A 49 -6.90 -11.99 -2.92
CA GLY A 49 -6.21 -13.14 -2.35
C GLY A 49 -6.77 -13.52 -1.00
N GLN A 50 -7.24 -14.75 -0.82
CA GLN A 50 -7.68 -15.18 0.51
C GLN A 50 -6.46 -15.32 1.43
N MET A 51 -6.60 -14.86 2.66
CA MET A 51 -5.59 -15.01 3.70
C MET A 51 -6.21 -15.67 4.91
N GLU A 52 -5.58 -16.74 5.38
CA GLU A 52 -5.87 -17.29 6.70
C GLU A 52 -5.22 -16.36 7.74
N MET A 53 -6.00 -15.89 8.71
CA MET A 53 -5.52 -14.93 9.73
C MET A 53 -4.71 -15.64 10.82
N GLU A 54 -3.62 -16.27 10.41
CA GLU A 54 -2.69 -16.98 11.26
C GLU A 54 -1.24 -16.73 10.80
N ALA A 55 -0.37 -16.39 11.75
CA ALA A 55 1.05 -16.18 11.48
C ALA A 55 1.69 -17.47 10.94
N GLY A 56 2.50 -17.36 9.89
CA GLY A 56 3.15 -18.48 9.23
C GLY A 56 2.37 -19.04 8.05
N THR A 57 1.09 -18.70 7.85
CA THR A 57 0.31 -19.15 6.69
C THR A 57 0.73 -18.46 5.40
N SER A 58 0.60 -19.18 4.27
CA SER A 58 0.87 -18.66 2.93
C SER A 58 -0.42 -18.21 2.24
N PHE A 59 -0.29 -17.28 1.31
CA PHE A 59 -1.37 -16.79 0.45
C PHE A 59 -0.80 -16.35 -0.91
N GLU A 60 -1.67 -16.05 -1.88
CA GLU A 60 -1.29 -15.44 -3.15
C GLU A 60 -2.00 -14.09 -3.31
N PHE A 61 -1.24 -13.04 -3.62
CA PHE A 61 -1.81 -11.79 -4.10
C PHE A 61 -2.04 -11.84 -5.60
N VAL A 62 -3.18 -11.30 -6.03
CA VAL A 62 -3.52 -11.10 -7.44
C VAL A 62 -3.87 -9.63 -7.66
N TRP A 63 -3.00 -8.89 -8.34
CA TRP A 63 -3.24 -7.49 -8.72
C TRP A 63 -3.91 -7.42 -10.09
N ARG A 64 -4.94 -6.56 -10.18
CA ARG A 64 -5.61 -6.18 -11.43
C ARG A 64 -5.85 -4.68 -11.41
N ASN A 65 -4.77 -3.93 -11.56
CA ASN A 65 -4.77 -2.49 -11.33
C ASN A 65 -5.71 -1.73 -12.28
N ASP A 66 -5.98 -2.27 -13.47
CA ASP A 66 -6.94 -1.73 -14.42
C ASP A 66 -8.37 -1.69 -13.86
N GLU A 67 -8.71 -2.57 -12.90
CA GLU A 67 -10.02 -2.63 -12.27
C GLU A 67 -10.20 -1.60 -11.14
N LEU A 68 -9.14 -0.85 -10.77
CA LEU A 68 -9.19 0.10 -9.66
C LEU A 68 -9.94 1.40 -10.01
N THR A 69 -10.03 1.72 -11.30
CA THR A 69 -10.70 2.93 -11.84
C THR A 69 -11.52 2.60 -13.08
N ASP A 70 -12.64 3.30 -13.26
CA ASP A 70 -13.52 3.16 -14.44
C ASP A 70 -13.73 4.54 -15.09
N PRO A 71 -13.31 4.77 -16.34
CA PRO A 71 -12.60 3.83 -17.21
C PRO A 71 -11.19 3.49 -16.71
N PRO A 72 -10.58 2.37 -17.16
CA PRO A 72 -9.19 2.08 -16.86
C PRO A 72 -8.28 3.16 -17.46
N GLY A 73 -7.32 3.65 -16.68
CA GLY A 73 -6.27 4.54 -17.17
C GLY A 73 -5.31 3.85 -18.15
N GLN A 74 -4.40 4.61 -18.77
CA GLN A 74 -3.42 4.04 -19.68
C GLN A 74 -2.29 3.30 -18.94
N ARG A 75 -2.35 1.97 -18.92
CA ARG A 75 -1.31 1.10 -18.34
C ARG A 75 0.05 1.31 -19.03
N PRO A 76 1.15 1.60 -18.30
CA PRO A 76 2.48 1.73 -18.88
C PRO A 76 2.99 0.43 -19.50
N ALA A 77 3.88 0.55 -20.49
CA ALA A 77 4.51 -0.62 -21.12
C ALA A 77 5.30 -1.46 -20.10
N GLY A 78 5.23 -2.78 -20.23
CA GLY A 78 5.91 -3.73 -19.34
C GLY A 78 5.13 -4.10 -18.09
N PHE A 79 3.98 -3.47 -17.81
CA PHE A 79 3.07 -3.91 -16.75
C PHE A 79 2.05 -4.92 -17.31
N PRO A 80 1.91 -6.10 -16.69
CA PRO A 80 0.91 -7.08 -17.09
C PRO A 80 -0.49 -6.64 -16.65
N GLU A 81 -1.53 -7.21 -17.28
CA GLU A 81 -2.92 -6.97 -16.85
C GLU A 81 -3.21 -7.57 -15.48
N GLU A 82 -2.58 -8.73 -15.22
CA GLU A 82 -2.63 -9.44 -13.96
C GLU A 82 -1.20 -9.72 -13.49
N HIS A 83 -0.91 -9.41 -12.23
CA HIS A 83 0.34 -9.78 -11.56
C HIS A 83 0.01 -10.67 -10.37
N ARG A 84 0.83 -11.69 -10.12
CA ARG A 84 0.68 -12.63 -9.00
C ARG A 84 1.94 -12.73 -8.17
N MET A 85 1.79 -12.86 -6.87
CA MET A 85 2.92 -13.03 -5.96
C MET A 85 2.50 -13.85 -4.74
N GLU A 86 3.25 -14.90 -4.45
CA GLU A 86 3.12 -15.63 -3.20
C GLU A 86 3.61 -14.76 -2.02
N GLY A 87 2.88 -14.85 -0.92
CA GLY A 87 3.20 -14.19 0.34
C GLY A 87 3.02 -15.13 1.52
N ARG A 88 3.60 -14.75 2.65
CA ARG A 88 3.43 -15.43 3.94
C ARG A 88 3.25 -14.39 5.03
N ILE A 89 2.32 -14.64 5.96
CA ILE A 89 2.17 -13.82 7.16
C ILE A 89 3.34 -14.11 8.10
N THR A 90 4.07 -13.08 8.49
CA THR A 90 5.25 -13.15 9.36
C THR A 90 4.95 -12.65 10.78
N GLU A 91 4.09 -11.64 10.90
CA GLU A 91 3.58 -11.14 12.17
C GLU A 91 2.11 -10.81 12.01
N LEU A 92 1.33 -11.06 13.07
CA LEU A 92 -0.10 -10.81 13.09
C LEU A 92 -0.54 -10.45 14.51
N ASP A 93 -1.06 -9.23 14.69
CA ASP A 93 -1.65 -8.74 15.92
C ASP A 93 -2.91 -7.94 15.57
N PRO A 94 -4.07 -8.60 15.36
CA PRO A 94 -5.28 -7.94 14.91
C PRO A 94 -5.89 -7.04 15.99
N PRO A 95 -6.38 -5.82 15.67
CA PRO A 95 -6.35 -5.17 14.35
C PRO A 95 -5.19 -4.18 14.16
N TYR A 96 -4.06 -4.34 14.86
CA TYR A 96 -3.00 -3.34 14.98
C TYR A 96 -1.80 -3.55 14.03
N ASN A 97 -1.41 -4.81 13.76
CA ASN A 97 -0.22 -5.11 12.94
C ASN A 97 -0.45 -6.31 12.02
N LEU A 98 -0.07 -6.15 10.76
CA LEU A 98 0.08 -7.23 9.79
C LEU A 98 1.43 -7.07 9.10
N ALA A 99 2.33 -8.06 9.21
CA ALA A 99 3.58 -8.09 8.47
C ALA A 99 3.64 -9.32 7.56
N ILE A 100 4.05 -9.12 6.31
CA ILE A 100 4.07 -10.16 5.27
C ILE A 100 5.38 -10.18 4.50
N THR A 101 5.74 -11.33 3.96
CA THR A 101 6.82 -11.41 2.95
C THR A 101 6.41 -10.70 1.67
N TRP A 102 7.40 -10.24 0.89
CA TRP A 102 7.14 -9.52 -0.36
C TRP A 102 8.21 -9.79 -1.41
N GLY A 103 7.95 -10.76 -2.29
CA GLY A 103 8.91 -11.21 -3.30
C GLY A 103 10.29 -11.46 -2.68
N ASN A 104 11.32 -10.82 -3.25
CA ASN A 104 12.71 -10.94 -2.78
C ASN A 104 13.13 -9.80 -1.83
N THR A 105 12.20 -9.01 -1.31
CA THR A 105 12.49 -7.88 -0.39
C THR A 105 12.47 -8.30 1.07
N GLY A 106 12.66 -7.33 1.98
CA GLY A 106 12.57 -7.53 3.43
C GLY A 106 11.14 -7.63 3.97
N GLY A 107 10.12 -7.60 3.11
CA GLY A 107 8.72 -7.67 3.49
C GLY A 107 8.08 -6.30 3.75
N VAL A 108 6.78 -6.35 4.01
CA VAL A 108 5.91 -5.18 4.21
C VAL A 108 5.18 -5.31 5.53
N SER A 109 5.17 -4.25 6.33
CA SER A 109 4.38 -4.14 7.56
C SER A 109 3.31 -3.06 7.41
N PHE A 110 2.10 -3.36 7.88
CA PHE A 110 0.98 -2.45 8.02
C PHE A 110 0.69 -2.26 9.50
N LEU A 111 0.88 -1.04 10.00
CA LEU A 111 0.61 -0.68 11.39
C LEU A 111 -0.59 0.26 11.43
N LEU A 112 -1.58 -0.07 12.27
CA LEU A 112 -2.79 0.72 12.49
C LEU A 112 -2.79 1.31 13.90
N GLU A 113 -2.99 2.63 13.99
CA GLU A 113 -3.12 3.34 15.26
C GLU A 113 -4.42 4.16 15.27
N PRO A 114 -5.36 3.93 16.22
CA PRO A 114 -6.55 4.76 16.35
C PRO A 114 -6.19 6.22 16.69
N LYS A 115 -6.80 7.17 15.97
CA LYS A 115 -6.65 8.62 16.16
C LYS A 115 -8.02 9.28 16.24
N GLY A 116 -8.72 9.08 17.37
CA GLY A 116 -10.09 9.55 17.52
C GLY A 116 -11.04 8.80 16.60
N ASN A 117 -11.69 9.50 15.66
CA ASN A 117 -12.56 8.90 14.65
C ASN A 117 -11.81 8.41 13.40
N ASP A 118 -10.51 8.69 13.32
CA ASP A 118 -9.64 8.30 12.23
C ASP A 118 -8.68 7.20 12.67
N VAL A 119 -7.96 6.63 11.71
CA VAL A 119 -6.96 5.58 11.91
C VAL A 119 -5.72 5.97 11.13
N LEU A 120 -4.57 6.05 11.80
CA LEU A 120 -3.29 6.22 11.13
C LEU A 120 -2.80 4.86 10.64
N LEU A 121 -2.77 4.67 9.33
CA LEU A 121 -2.09 3.56 8.68
C LEU A 121 -0.64 3.97 8.37
N THR A 122 0.32 3.16 8.83
CA THR A 122 1.73 3.26 8.43
C THR A 122 2.12 2.01 7.65
N VAL A 123 2.62 2.19 6.43
CA VAL A 123 3.18 1.12 5.61
C VAL A 123 4.70 1.23 5.61
N VAL A 124 5.38 0.13 5.96
CA VAL A 124 6.85 0.03 5.95
C VAL A 124 7.27 -1.09 5.01
N HIS A 125 7.98 -0.77 3.94
CA HIS A 125 8.53 -1.75 2.98
C HIS A 125 10.05 -1.76 3.08
N ARG A 126 10.64 -2.88 3.49
CA ARG A 126 12.07 -2.99 3.84
C ARG A 126 12.89 -3.61 2.72
N ARG A 127 14.18 -3.26 2.68
CA ARG A 127 15.21 -3.81 1.77
C ARG A 127 14.82 -3.72 0.30
N LEU A 128 14.72 -2.50 -0.22
CA LEU A 128 14.49 -2.22 -1.64
C LEU A 128 15.84 -2.03 -2.36
N PRO A 129 16.41 -3.09 -2.98
CA PRO A 129 17.84 -3.13 -3.29
C PRO A 129 18.24 -2.24 -4.47
N GLU A 130 17.33 -1.98 -5.40
CA GLU A 130 17.63 -1.31 -6.66
C GLU A 130 16.76 -0.08 -6.88
N ARG A 131 17.35 0.98 -7.42
CA ARG A 131 16.67 2.26 -7.72
C ARG A 131 15.39 2.08 -8.54
N ALA A 132 15.43 1.25 -9.57
CA ALA A 132 14.27 0.98 -10.42
C ALA A 132 13.12 0.33 -9.63
N ILE A 133 13.44 -0.61 -8.73
CA ILE A 133 12.48 -1.25 -7.83
C ILE A 133 11.95 -0.24 -6.83
N GLN A 134 12.81 0.58 -6.22
CA GLN A 134 12.42 1.64 -5.29
C GLN A 134 11.37 2.55 -5.94
N LEU A 135 11.61 3.06 -7.15
CA LEU A 135 10.67 3.94 -7.85
C LEU A 135 9.32 3.28 -8.15
N ASN A 136 9.32 2.03 -8.59
CA ASN A 136 8.08 1.29 -8.82
C ASN A 136 7.30 1.08 -7.52
N VAL A 137 8.01 0.74 -6.45
CA VAL A 137 7.42 0.45 -5.14
C VAL A 137 6.90 1.71 -4.46
N THR A 138 7.65 2.82 -4.47
CA THR A 138 7.23 4.06 -3.80
C THR A 138 6.03 4.69 -4.50
N ALA A 139 6.04 4.74 -5.84
CA ALA A 139 4.89 5.17 -6.63
C ALA A 139 3.69 4.24 -6.47
N GLY A 140 3.93 2.92 -6.47
CA GLY A 140 2.89 1.90 -6.26
C GLY A 140 2.19 2.05 -4.92
N TRP A 141 2.95 2.06 -3.82
CA TRP A 141 2.38 2.21 -2.48
C TRP A 141 1.62 3.53 -2.32
N HIS A 142 2.20 4.65 -2.79
CA HIS A 142 1.53 5.93 -2.73
C HIS A 142 0.19 5.89 -3.48
N MET A 143 0.18 5.39 -4.71
CA MET A 143 -1.04 5.34 -5.52
C MET A 143 -2.10 4.42 -4.90
N HIS A 144 -1.72 3.22 -4.47
CA HIS A 144 -2.64 2.29 -3.81
C HIS A 144 -3.23 2.90 -2.53
N LEU A 145 -2.43 3.61 -1.74
CA LEU A 145 -2.89 4.28 -0.53
C LEU A 145 -3.84 5.45 -0.81
N ASP A 146 -3.64 6.17 -1.91
CA ASP A 146 -4.58 7.20 -2.36
C ASP A 146 -5.91 6.57 -2.83
N MET A 147 -5.87 5.38 -3.46
CA MET A 147 -7.08 4.62 -3.78
C MET A 147 -7.82 4.22 -2.51
N LEU A 148 -7.12 3.67 -1.51
CA LEU A 148 -7.70 3.28 -0.23
C LEU A 148 -8.36 4.48 0.47
N ALA A 149 -7.66 5.62 0.53
CA ALA A 149 -8.17 6.84 1.15
C ALA A 149 -9.43 7.36 0.43
N ALA A 150 -9.43 7.38 -0.90
CA ALA A 150 -10.60 7.79 -1.69
C ALA A 150 -11.79 6.85 -1.44
N ARG A 151 -11.57 5.53 -1.49
CA ARG A 151 -12.60 4.51 -1.26
C ARG A 151 -13.20 4.63 0.14
N LEU A 152 -12.38 4.74 1.18
CA LEU A 152 -12.88 4.86 2.56
C LEU A 152 -13.62 6.17 2.82
N ALA A 153 -13.24 7.25 2.13
CA ALA A 153 -13.92 8.54 2.18
C ALA A 153 -15.18 8.63 1.29
N GLY A 154 -15.54 7.57 0.56
CA GLY A 154 -16.68 7.57 -0.37
C GLY A 154 -16.47 8.47 -1.58
N LYS A 155 -15.22 8.75 -1.96
CA LYS A 155 -14.85 9.57 -3.12
C LYS A 155 -14.49 8.70 -4.30
N THR A 156 -14.75 9.21 -5.50
CA THR A 156 -14.24 8.60 -6.73
C THR A 156 -12.73 8.81 -6.81
N PRO A 157 -11.93 7.73 -6.93
CA PRO A 157 -10.49 7.85 -7.11
C PRO A 157 -10.13 8.50 -8.46
N THR A 158 -8.98 9.16 -8.52
CA THR A 158 -8.35 9.57 -9.78
C THR A 158 -7.80 8.35 -10.53
N SER A 159 -7.54 8.48 -11.83
CA SER A 159 -6.90 7.45 -12.66
C SER A 159 -5.66 6.84 -12.00
N PHE A 160 -5.67 5.51 -11.79
CA PHE A 160 -4.58 4.81 -11.12
C PHE A 160 -3.27 4.93 -11.91
N TRP A 161 -3.30 4.65 -13.22
CA TRP A 161 -2.09 4.60 -14.04
C TRP A 161 -1.48 5.97 -14.34
N GLU A 162 -2.31 6.99 -14.55
CA GLU A 162 -1.82 8.36 -14.72
C GLU A 162 -1.21 8.88 -13.41
N GLY A 163 -1.90 8.62 -12.29
CA GLY A 163 -1.39 8.97 -10.96
C GLY A 163 -0.09 8.25 -10.64
N TRP A 164 0.00 6.95 -10.90
CA TRP A 164 1.21 6.16 -10.71
C TRP A 164 2.38 6.68 -11.57
N SER A 165 2.13 7.00 -12.84
CA SER A 165 3.17 7.50 -13.76
C SER A 165 3.71 8.85 -13.30
N ARG A 166 2.82 9.77 -12.92
CA ARG A 166 3.19 11.07 -12.33
C ARG A 166 3.98 10.88 -11.03
N LEU A 167 3.50 10.03 -10.12
CA LEU A 167 4.15 9.77 -8.83
C LEU A 167 5.54 9.15 -9.01
N ARG A 168 5.73 8.28 -10.02
CA ARG A 168 7.02 7.71 -10.36
C ARG A 168 8.04 8.81 -10.73
N GLU A 169 7.66 9.76 -11.58
CA GLU A 169 8.52 10.91 -11.92
C GLU A 169 8.80 11.81 -10.71
N GLU A 170 7.80 12.02 -9.85
CA GLU A 170 7.96 12.83 -8.65
C GLU A 170 8.89 12.18 -7.62
N TYR A 171 8.75 10.87 -7.39
CA TYR A 171 9.68 10.12 -6.54
C TYR A 171 11.07 10.04 -7.15
N ASP A 172 11.20 10.03 -8.47
CA ASP A 172 12.51 10.07 -9.12
C ASP A 172 13.26 11.36 -8.79
N ARG A 173 12.56 12.49 -8.82
CA ARG A 173 13.13 13.80 -8.41
C ARG A 173 13.39 13.93 -6.91
N ARG A 174 12.61 13.24 -6.07
CA ARG A 174 12.64 13.40 -4.60
C ARG A 174 13.66 12.50 -3.92
N LEU A 175 13.81 11.28 -4.41
CA LEU A 175 14.66 10.29 -3.78
C LEU A 175 16.12 10.52 -4.20
N PRO A 176 17.08 10.37 -3.28
CA PRO A 176 18.50 10.50 -3.62
C PRO A 176 18.90 9.45 -4.67
N ALA A 177 19.89 9.81 -5.49
CA ALA A 177 20.47 8.96 -6.52
C ALA A 177 21.27 7.80 -5.91
#